data_AF-A0A6I8UAS4-F1
#
_entry.id   AF-A0A6I8UAS4-F1
#
_cell.length_a   1.000
_cell.length_b   1.000
_cell.length_c   1.000
_cell.angle_alpha   90.00
_cell.angle_beta   90.00
_cell.angle_gamma   90.00
#
_symmetry.space_group_name_H-M   'P 1'
#
loop_
_entity.id
_entity.type
_entity.pdbx_description
1 polymer ?
#
loop_
_entity_poly.entity_id
_entity_poly.type
_entity_poly.pdbx_seq_one_letter_code
_entity_poly.pdbx_strand_id
1 'polypeptide(L)'
;MRIIMHRLAFGCLLVLGSLLVAASANSSPVIGVLTQEVYTDGLISRHFENKTSYIAASYVKYLEGAGARVVPIWIGRNRSYYEDLMHKINGVLLPGGATWFNQSNGYADAGEHLIQLAVQLNDNGTFMPVWGTCLGMELLVYKLANGTDHRISCRASGMALPIVFKEDYKQSRLFNASREDVVAVMVANNVTYHYHQFCYTEADFVRDKLNQSWRVVSLNNDLDGVEFISTMEHLKYPFYGVQFHPEKPLYEFVRSSIPHSAAAVLSGQYLADFFVNEARRSPQTFANETEQARMLIYNYKPEYTSILGSSYVQQYLFNNKEMQLEEVGSEGGDDGDDSPSYYPGNAYGNGNGAAALLSIGSGPLLVLLAMGLFSIDF
;
A
#
# COMPACT_ATOMS: atom_id res chain seq x y z
N MET A 1 -16.29 -50.82 42.89
CA MET A 1 -16.68 -50.65 41.46
C MET A 1 -17.62 -49.45 41.23
N ARG A 2 -17.55 -48.35 42.02
CA ARG A 2 -18.41 -47.16 41.87
C ARG A 2 -17.67 -45.81 41.83
N ILE A 3 -16.34 -45.81 41.95
CA ILE A 3 -15.53 -44.58 42.03
C ILE A 3 -14.72 -44.31 40.75
N ILE A 4 -14.57 -45.30 39.86
CA ILE A 4 -13.81 -45.16 38.61
C ILE A 4 -14.67 -44.54 37.48
N MET A 5 -16.01 -44.59 37.61
CA MET A 5 -16.93 -44.15 36.56
C MET A 5 -17.19 -42.63 36.52
N HIS A 6 -16.79 -41.88 37.56
CA HIS A 6 -16.95 -40.42 37.58
C HIS A 6 -15.74 -39.64 37.04
N ARG A 7 -14.57 -40.26 36.90
CA ARG A 7 -13.39 -39.60 36.32
C ARG A 7 -13.31 -39.69 34.79
N LEU A 8 -13.97 -40.68 34.17
CA LEU A 8 -14.06 -40.77 32.72
C LEU A 8 -15.14 -39.84 32.12
N ALA A 9 -16.20 -39.52 32.85
CA ALA A 9 -17.25 -38.63 32.36
C ALA A 9 -16.83 -37.15 32.29
N PHE A 10 -15.94 -36.70 33.19
CA PHE A 10 -15.43 -35.32 33.19
C PHE A 10 -14.29 -35.09 32.18
N GLY A 11 -13.52 -36.12 31.85
CA GLY A 11 -12.47 -36.05 30.82
C GLY A 11 -13.05 -35.99 29.39
N CYS A 12 -14.14 -36.71 29.12
CA CYS A 12 -14.80 -36.65 27.81
C CYS A 12 -15.54 -35.33 27.57
N LEU A 13 -16.06 -34.66 28.61
CA LEU A 13 -16.74 -33.37 28.44
C LEU A 13 -15.76 -32.22 28.11
N LEU A 14 -14.52 -32.30 28.61
CA LEU A 14 -13.48 -31.30 28.33
C LEU A 14 -12.83 -31.49 26.95
N VAL A 15 -12.79 -32.72 26.43
CA VAL A 15 -12.28 -33.01 25.08
C VAL A 15 -13.34 -32.80 23.99
N LEU A 16 -14.64 -32.93 24.30
CA LEU A 16 -15.73 -32.54 23.39
C LEU A 16 -16.03 -31.03 23.40
N GLY A 17 -15.69 -30.31 24.48
CA GLY A 17 -15.84 -28.85 24.57
C GLY A 17 -14.74 -28.04 23.87
N SER A 18 -13.61 -28.67 23.53
CA SER A 18 -12.48 -28.03 22.82
C SER A 18 -12.45 -28.32 21.31
N LEU A 19 -13.45 -29.05 20.80
CA LEU A 19 -13.58 -29.45 19.39
C LEU A 19 -14.74 -28.75 18.65
N LEU A 20 -15.36 -27.73 19.27
CA LEU A 20 -16.53 -27.02 18.72
C LEU A 20 -16.41 -25.50 18.78
N VAL A 21 -15.21 -24.96 18.54
CA VAL A 21 -15.05 -23.66 17.87
C VAL A 21 -13.81 -23.74 16.97
N ALA A 22 -13.80 -24.70 16.04
CA ALA A 22 -13.24 -24.35 14.75
C ALA A 22 -14.24 -23.33 14.20
N ALA A 23 -14.05 -22.05 14.54
CA ALA A 23 -14.71 -20.95 13.85
C ALA A 23 -14.59 -21.31 12.37
N SER A 24 -15.71 -21.46 11.67
CA SER A 24 -15.73 -21.72 10.24
C SER A 24 -14.84 -20.65 9.62
N ALA A 25 -13.58 -20.98 9.36
CA ALA A 25 -12.63 -20.03 8.83
C ALA A 25 -13.27 -19.50 7.56
N ASN A 26 -13.45 -18.19 7.47
CA ASN A 26 -14.12 -17.60 6.33
C ASN A 26 -13.31 -17.96 5.09
N SER A 27 -13.75 -18.99 4.35
CA SER A 27 -12.97 -19.62 3.30
C SER A 27 -12.77 -18.67 2.11
N SER A 28 -13.62 -17.64 2.03
CA SER A 28 -13.59 -16.58 1.04
C SER A 28 -13.81 -15.22 1.71
N PRO A 29 -12.80 -14.66 2.40
CA PRO A 29 -12.92 -13.37 3.08
C PRO A 29 -13.19 -12.25 2.07
N VAL A 30 -13.93 -11.22 2.50
CA VAL A 30 -14.14 -10.00 1.72
C VAL A 30 -13.23 -8.91 2.25
N ILE A 31 -12.36 -8.37 1.39
CA ILE A 31 -11.43 -7.31 1.76
C ILE A 31 -11.84 -6.03 1.04
N GLY A 32 -11.92 -4.94 1.79
CA GLY A 32 -12.17 -3.63 1.22
C GLY A 32 -10.89 -3.02 0.63
N VAL A 33 -10.96 -2.42 -0.56
CA VAL A 33 -9.85 -1.65 -1.16
C VAL A 33 -10.27 -0.20 -1.24
N LEU A 34 -9.50 0.69 -0.61
CA LEU A 34 -9.81 2.11 -0.59
C LEU A 34 -9.63 2.75 -1.98
N THR A 35 -10.69 3.40 -2.47
CA THR A 35 -10.61 4.28 -3.65
C THR A 35 -9.75 5.49 -3.35
N GLN A 36 -9.21 6.12 -4.39
CA GLN A 36 -8.48 7.38 -4.25
C GLN A 36 -8.95 8.35 -5.32
N GLU A 37 -8.92 9.64 -5.01
CA GLU A 37 -9.33 10.70 -5.91
C GLU A 37 -8.56 10.71 -7.24
N VAL A 38 -9.28 11.04 -8.31
CA VAL A 38 -8.71 11.36 -9.62
C VAL A 38 -8.21 12.80 -9.58
N TYR A 39 -6.97 13.02 -10.01
CA TYR A 39 -6.39 14.36 -10.07
C TYR A 39 -7.12 15.26 -11.08
N THR A 40 -7.52 16.46 -10.65
CA THR A 40 -8.09 17.50 -11.52
C THR A 40 -7.12 17.81 -12.65
N ASP A 41 -7.61 17.88 -13.88
CA ASP A 41 -6.80 18.03 -15.09
C ASP A 41 -5.69 16.99 -15.28
N GLY A 42 -5.73 15.86 -14.57
CA GLY A 42 -4.85 14.72 -14.76
C GLY A 42 -5.22 13.87 -15.98
N LEU A 43 -4.45 12.79 -16.20
CA LEU A 43 -4.66 11.89 -17.33
C LEU A 43 -6.09 11.31 -17.37
N ILE A 44 -6.61 10.89 -16.23
CA ILE A 44 -7.93 10.26 -16.17
C ILE A 44 -9.04 11.27 -16.44
N SER A 45 -9.03 12.44 -15.78
CA SER A 45 -10.09 13.45 -15.95
C SER A 45 -10.15 14.03 -17.38
N ARG A 46 -9.01 14.09 -18.09
CA ARG A 46 -8.97 14.52 -19.51
C ARG A 46 -9.57 13.51 -20.49
N HIS A 47 -9.69 12.24 -20.11
CA HIS A 47 -10.09 11.16 -21.00
C HIS A 47 -11.40 10.46 -20.59
N PHE A 48 -11.80 10.58 -19.32
CA PHE A 48 -13.00 9.96 -18.77
C PHE A 48 -13.83 11.00 -18.03
N GLU A 49 -14.96 11.39 -18.63
CA GLU A 49 -15.87 12.37 -18.05
C GLU A 49 -16.49 11.90 -16.72
N ASN A 50 -16.63 12.82 -15.78
CA ASN A 50 -17.32 12.62 -14.50
C ASN A 50 -16.71 11.52 -13.59
N LYS A 51 -15.49 11.06 -13.85
CA LYS A 51 -14.79 10.12 -12.97
C LYS A 51 -13.98 10.86 -11.91
N THR A 52 -14.30 10.61 -10.65
CA THR A 52 -13.80 11.36 -9.49
C THR A 52 -12.93 10.53 -8.57
N SER A 53 -13.01 9.19 -8.63
CA SER A 53 -12.12 8.30 -7.89
C SER A 53 -11.78 7.04 -8.68
N TYR A 54 -10.76 6.31 -8.23
CA TYR A 54 -10.33 5.08 -8.89
C TYR A 54 -9.72 4.05 -7.93
N ILE A 55 -9.63 2.80 -8.42
CA ILE A 55 -8.78 1.73 -7.89
C ILE A 55 -7.97 1.15 -9.05
N ALA A 56 -6.64 1.02 -8.90
CA ALA A 56 -5.85 0.27 -9.86
C ALA A 56 -6.21 -1.22 -9.79
N ALA A 57 -6.50 -1.83 -10.95
CA ALA A 57 -7.02 -3.20 -11.00
C ALA A 57 -6.02 -4.24 -10.47
N SER A 58 -4.73 -3.93 -10.40
CA SER A 58 -3.70 -4.78 -9.81
C SER A 58 -3.97 -5.10 -8.34
N TYR A 59 -4.47 -4.16 -7.53
CA TYR A 59 -4.81 -4.42 -6.12
C TYR A 59 -5.99 -5.38 -5.98
N VAL A 60 -6.96 -5.29 -6.89
CA VAL A 60 -8.10 -6.23 -6.91
C VAL A 60 -7.60 -7.64 -7.25
N LYS A 61 -6.86 -7.77 -8.36
CA LYS A 61 -6.27 -9.04 -8.81
C LYS A 61 -5.34 -9.65 -7.76
N TYR A 62 -4.59 -8.82 -7.04
CA TYR A 62 -3.70 -9.24 -5.97
C TYR A 62 -4.42 -9.95 -4.83
N LEU A 63 -5.54 -9.40 -4.36
CA LEU A 63 -6.34 -10.02 -3.31
C LEU A 63 -7.10 -11.26 -3.82
N GLU A 64 -7.68 -11.19 -5.02
CA GLU A 64 -8.39 -12.31 -5.62
C GLU A 64 -7.46 -13.49 -5.93
N GLY A 65 -6.23 -13.21 -6.35
CA GLY A 65 -5.19 -14.21 -6.57
C GLY A 65 -4.78 -14.99 -5.32
N ALA A 66 -5.10 -14.49 -4.12
CA ALA A 66 -4.90 -15.17 -2.83
C ALA A 66 -6.21 -15.75 -2.23
N GLY A 67 -7.32 -15.70 -2.99
CA GLY A 67 -8.60 -16.29 -2.63
C GLY A 67 -9.52 -15.41 -1.79
N ALA A 68 -9.36 -14.07 -1.86
CA ALA A 68 -10.33 -13.12 -1.31
C ALA A 68 -11.33 -12.64 -2.38
N ARG A 69 -12.42 -12.03 -1.93
CA ARG A 69 -13.30 -11.18 -2.75
C ARG A 69 -13.08 -9.72 -2.37
N VAL A 70 -13.35 -8.80 -3.29
CA VAL A 70 -13.07 -7.37 -3.08
C VAL A 70 -14.33 -6.53 -3.07
N VAL A 71 -14.39 -5.57 -2.15
CA VAL A 71 -15.34 -4.46 -2.13
C VAL A 71 -14.57 -3.15 -2.30
N PRO A 72 -14.94 -2.26 -3.23
CA PRO A 72 -14.38 -0.92 -3.25
C PRO A 72 -14.90 -0.10 -2.07
N ILE A 73 -14.00 0.58 -1.34
CA ILE A 73 -14.36 1.50 -0.26
C ILE A 73 -14.35 2.92 -0.81
N TRP A 74 -15.48 3.62 -0.70
CA TRP A 74 -15.65 4.97 -1.24
C TRP A 74 -14.99 6.02 -0.35
N ILE A 75 -14.26 6.96 -0.96
CA ILE A 75 -13.88 8.22 -0.33
C ILE A 75 -15.08 9.16 -0.19
N GLY A 76 -14.94 10.22 0.62
CA GLY A 76 -15.93 11.28 0.78
C GLY A 76 -17.24 10.89 1.48
N ARG A 77 -17.36 9.65 1.96
CA ARG A 77 -18.49 9.21 2.78
C ARG A 77 -18.35 9.69 4.22
N ASN A 78 -19.47 9.71 4.94
CA ASN A 78 -19.49 10.03 6.37
C ASN A 78 -19.04 8.83 7.23
N ARG A 79 -18.80 9.08 8.52
CA ARG A 79 -18.35 8.06 9.48
C ARG A 79 -19.25 6.82 9.53
N SER A 80 -20.57 6.99 9.48
CA SER A 80 -21.51 5.87 9.61
C SER A 80 -21.45 4.89 8.42
N TYR A 81 -21.11 5.36 7.22
CA TYR A 81 -20.82 4.47 6.10
C TYR A 81 -19.63 3.54 6.38
N TYR A 82 -18.53 4.08 6.91
CA TYR A 82 -17.36 3.27 7.22
C TYR A 82 -17.62 2.31 8.38
N GLU A 83 -18.39 2.74 9.39
CA GLU A 83 -18.82 1.86 10.49
C GLU A 83 -19.62 0.67 9.98
N ASP A 84 -20.66 0.92 9.18
CA ASP A 84 -21.49 -0.11 8.56
C ASP A 84 -20.66 -1.07 7.69
N LEU A 85 -19.74 -0.54 6.88
CA LEU A 85 -18.88 -1.34 6.02
C LEU A 85 -17.90 -2.21 6.81
N MET A 86 -17.26 -1.66 7.85
CA MET A 86 -16.28 -2.36 8.67
C MET A 86 -16.88 -3.49 9.52
N HIS A 87 -18.21 -3.50 9.71
CA HIS A 87 -18.94 -4.63 10.27
C HIS A 87 -19.19 -5.78 9.28
N LYS A 88 -18.95 -5.57 7.99
CA LYS A 88 -19.26 -6.54 6.92
C LYS A 88 -18.02 -7.16 6.28
N ILE A 89 -16.94 -6.39 6.16
CA ILE A 89 -15.69 -6.83 5.53
C ILE A 89 -14.71 -7.42 6.55
N ASN A 90 -13.78 -8.24 6.08
CA ASN A 90 -12.84 -9.02 6.89
C ASN A 90 -11.43 -8.41 6.98
N GLY A 91 -11.18 -7.30 6.27
CA GLY A 91 -9.90 -6.59 6.25
C GLY A 91 -9.93 -5.40 5.29
N VAL A 92 -8.92 -4.53 5.39
CA VAL A 92 -8.81 -3.31 4.59
C VAL A 92 -7.44 -3.23 3.92
N LEU A 93 -7.41 -2.96 2.62
CA LEU A 93 -6.21 -2.59 1.88
C LEU A 93 -6.25 -1.10 1.52
N LEU A 94 -5.21 -0.40 1.96
CA LEU A 94 -4.88 0.98 1.64
C LEU A 94 -3.84 0.96 0.50
N PRO A 95 -4.25 1.20 -0.76
CA PRO A 95 -3.36 1.09 -1.91
C PRO A 95 -2.30 2.20 -1.96
N GLY A 96 -1.30 2.00 -2.82
CA GLY A 96 -0.41 3.08 -3.23
C GLY A 96 -1.12 4.12 -4.11
N GLY A 97 -0.49 5.27 -4.28
CA GLY A 97 -1.07 6.41 -4.98
C GLY A 97 -0.14 7.62 -4.95
N ALA A 98 -0.66 8.77 -5.36
CA ALA A 98 0.08 10.03 -5.37
C ALA A 98 -0.77 11.21 -4.86
N THR A 99 -1.76 10.91 -4.00
CA THR A 99 -2.62 11.95 -3.41
C THR A 99 -1.98 12.54 -2.16
N TRP A 100 -2.44 13.73 -1.77
CA TRP A 100 -1.92 14.44 -0.61
C TRP A 100 -2.76 14.13 0.63
N PHE A 101 -2.16 14.14 1.81
CA PHE A 101 -2.86 13.88 3.06
C PHE A 101 -3.72 15.05 3.59
N ASN A 102 -3.71 16.19 2.90
CA ASN A 102 -4.48 17.39 3.26
C ASN A 102 -5.75 17.58 2.42
N GLN A 103 -6.11 16.62 1.57
CA GLN A 103 -7.31 16.71 0.74
C GLN A 103 -8.56 16.34 1.55
N SER A 104 -9.44 17.31 1.73
CA SER A 104 -10.72 17.10 2.42
C SER A 104 -11.59 16.11 1.68
N ASN A 105 -12.23 15.21 2.41
CA ASN A 105 -13.11 14.16 1.88
C ASN A 105 -12.39 13.18 0.92
N GLY A 106 -11.06 13.18 0.90
CA GLY A 106 -10.25 12.33 0.04
C GLY A 106 -9.77 11.04 0.70
N TYR A 107 -8.75 10.44 0.08
CA TYR A 107 -8.10 9.20 0.50
C TYR A 107 -7.67 9.21 1.97
N ALA A 108 -7.06 10.30 2.43
CA ALA A 108 -6.51 10.37 3.78
C ALA A 108 -7.59 10.45 4.87
N ASP A 109 -8.69 11.16 4.62
CA ASP A 109 -9.82 11.27 5.56
C ASP A 109 -10.58 9.94 5.65
N ALA A 110 -10.84 9.30 4.51
CA ALA A 110 -11.45 7.98 4.46
C ALA A 110 -10.56 6.94 5.18
N GLY A 111 -9.25 6.97 4.92
CA GLY A 111 -8.30 6.10 5.58
C GLY A 111 -8.18 6.35 7.08
N GLU A 112 -8.31 7.60 7.56
CA GLU A 112 -8.39 7.89 9.00
C GLU A 112 -9.58 7.22 9.65
N HIS A 113 -10.76 7.31 9.04
CA HIS A 113 -11.95 6.63 9.57
C HIS A 113 -11.73 5.11 9.64
N LEU A 114 -11.20 4.50 8.58
CA LEU A 114 -10.93 3.06 8.52
C LEU A 114 -9.89 2.63 9.57
N ILE A 115 -8.80 3.36 9.72
CA ILE A 115 -7.74 3.07 10.70
C ILE A 115 -8.28 3.17 12.13
N GLN A 116 -9.02 4.24 12.45
CA GLN A 116 -9.63 4.41 13.77
C GLN A 116 -10.64 3.30 14.07
N LEU A 117 -11.48 2.91 13.11
CA LEU A 117 -12.43 1.81 13.28
C LEU A 117 -11.73 0.46 13.44
N ALA A 118 -10.67 0.21 12.68
CA ALA A 118 -9.87 -1.00 12.85
C ALA A 118 -9.22 -1.05 14.23
N VAL A 119 -8.70 0.07 14.75
CA VAL A 119 -8.19 0.18 16.12
C VAL A 119 -9.29 -0.17 17.14
N GLN A 120 -10.46 0.46 17.02
CA GLN A 120 -11.61 0.23 17.92
C GLN A 120 -12.07 -1.25 17.91
N LEU A 121 -12.18 -1.86 16.73
CA LEU A 121 -12.56 -3.26 16.59
C LEU A 121 -11.54 -4.17 17.29
N ASN A 122 -10.25 -3.97 17.04
CA ASN A 122 -9.20 -4.78 17.66
C ASN A 122 -9.11 -4.57 19.19
N ASP A 123 -9.29 -3.34 19.68
CA ASP A 123 -9.35 -3.05 21.12
C ASP A 123 -10.57 -3.70 21.80
N ASN A 124 -11.67 -3.86 21.06
CA ASN A 124 -12.86 -4.60 21.49
C ASN A 124 -12.75 -6.12 21.23
N GLY A 125 -11.59 -6.64 20.84
CA GLY A 125 -11.34 -8.07 20.62
C GLY A 125 -11.85 -8.63 19.28
N THR A 126 -12.30 -7.78 18.36
CA THR A 126 -12.67 -8.16 16.99
C THR A 126 -11.48 -7.99 16.06
N PHE A 127 -10.94 -9.12 15.57
CA PHE A 127 -9.77 -9.10 14.69
C PHE A 127 -10.08 -8.38 13.37
N MET A 128 -9.34 -7.31 13.07
CA MET A 128 -9.51 -6.51 11.86
C MET A 128 -8.15 -6.10 11.28
N PRO A 129 -7.63 -6.80 10.27
CA PRO A 129 -6.33 -6.51 9.69
C PRO A 129 -6.38 -5.38 8.65
N VAL A 130 -5.30 -4.58 8.61
CA VAL A 130 -5.12 -3.49 7.64
C VAL A 130 -3.79 -3.63 6.92
N TRP A 131 -3.80 -3.51 5.60
CA TRP A 131 -2.60 -3.57 4.76
C TRP A 131 -2.37 -2.23 4.05
N GLY A 132 -1.20 -1.64 4.23
CA GLY A 132 -0.76 -0.44 3.52
C GLY A 132 0.31 -0.76 2.48
N THR A 133 0.12 -0.29 1.25
CA THR A 133 1.14 -0.36 0.17
C THR A 133 1.55 1.04 -0.24
N CYS A 134 2.85 1.35 -0.26
CA CYS A 134 3.40 2.67 -0.62
C CYS A 134 2.67 3.79 0.13
N LEU A 135 1.85 4.62 -0.55
CA LEU A 135 1.01 5.65 0.05
C LEU A 135 0.15 5.13 1.22
N GLY A 136 -0.34 3.90 1.18
CA GLY A 136 -1.08 3.29 2.28
C GLY A 136 -0.23 3.00 3.52
N MET A 137 1.04 2.63 3.35
CA MET A 137 1.99 2.49 4.47
C MET A 137 2.29 3.87 5.07
N GLU A 138 2.50 4.88 4.22
CA GLU A 138 2.66 6.28 4.62
C GLU A 138 1.46 6.79 5.41
N LEU A 139 0.24 6.51 4.95
CA LEU A 139 -0.98 6.93 5.62
C LEU A 139 -1.15 6.27 7.00
N LEU A 140 -0.80 4.98 7.12
CA LEU A 140 -0.85 4.26 8.41
C LEU A 140 0.01 4.94 9.46
N VAL A 141 1.27 5.24 9.13
CA VAL A 141 2.20 5.88 10.06
C VAL A 141 1.73 7.30 10.36
N TYR A 142 1.36 8.07 9.34
CA TYR A 142 0.88 9.45 9.47
C TYR A 142 -0.33 9.56 10.42
N LYS A 143 -1.36 8.74 10.23
CA LYS A 143 -2.59 8.80 11.05
C LYS A 143 -2.39 8.22 12.45
N LEU A 144 -1.55 7.19 12.63
CA LEU A 144 -1.21 6.68 13.96
C LEU A 144 -0.21 7.57 14.73
N ALA A 145 0.45 8.51 14.04
CA ALA A 145 1.24 9.59 14.63
C ALA A 145 0.42 10.89 14.81
N ASN A 146 -0.91 10.79 14.91
CA ASN A 146 -1.83 11.92 15.07
C ASN A 146 -1.68 13.02 14.02
N GLY A 147 -1.39 12.64 12.77
CA GLY A 147 -1.23 13.58 11.65
C GLY A 147 0.11 14.31 11.62
N THR A 148 1.11 13.83 12.35
CA THR A 148 2.49 14.33 12.23
C THR A 148 3.20 13.66 11.06
N ASP A 149 3.73 14.44 10.12
CA ASP A 149 4.47 13.90 8.98
C ASP A 149 5.94 13.63 9.36
N HIS A 150 6.30 12.34 9.38
CA HIS A 150 7.65 11.86 9.69
C HIS A 150 8.40 11.38 8.45
N ARG A 151 7.84 11.58 7.24
CA ARG A 151 8.47 11.16 6.01
C ARG A 151 9.64 12.06 5.66
N ILE A 152 10.66 11.46 5.07
CA ILE A 152 11.73 12.18 4.38
C ILE A 152 11.55 12.03 2.87
N SER A 153 12.12 12.96 2.10
CA SER A 153 12.27 12.77 0.66
C SER A 153 13.26 11.64 0.38
N CYS A 154 12.96 10.80 -0.61
CA CYS A 154 13.85 9.75 -1.10
C CYS A 154 13.71 9.55 -2.61
N ARG A 155 14.76 9.04 -3.27
CA ARG A 155 14.78 8.79 -4.72
C ARG A 155 14.59 7.31 -5.02
N ALA A 156 13.37 6.81 -4.87
CA ALA A 156 13.03 5.41 -5.10
C ALA A 156 11.92 5.23 -6.14
N SER A 157 12.11 5.87 -7.30
CA SER A 157 11.17 5.86 -8.42
C SER A 157 11.64 4.97 -9.56
N GLY A 158 10.97 3.83 -9.73
CA GLY A 158 11.15 2.96 -10.90
C GLY A 158 12.31 1.98 -10.78
N MET A 159 12.50 1.41 -9.59
CA MET A 159 13.60 0.47 -9.31
C MET A 159 13.08 -0.84 -8.73
N ALA A 160 13.75 -1.94 -9.06
CA ALA A 160 13.50 -3.26 -8.50
C ALA A 160 14.65 -3.63 -7.55
N LEU A 161 14.34 -4.01 -6.31
CA LEU A 161 15.32 -4.29 -5.27
C LEU A 161 15.11 -5.69 -4.65
N PRO A 162 16.16 -6.31 -4.08
CA PRO A 162 15.99 -7.42 -3.16
C PRO A 162 15.53 -6.91 -1.79
N ILE A 163 15.01 -7.79 -0.95
CA ILE A 163 14.66 -7.44 0.44
C ILE A 163 15.90 -7.60 1.33
N VAL A 164 16.21 -6.56 2.12
CA VAL A 164 17.20 -6.65 3.19
C VAL A 164 16.48 -6.83 4.52
N PHE A 165 16.34 -8.08 4.97
CA PHE A 165 15.69 -8.39 6.24
C PHE A 165 16.54 -7.96 7.44
N LYS A 166 15.87 -7.49 8.50
CA LYS A 166 16.52 -7.39 9.82
C LYS A 166 16.83 -8.79 10.37
N GLU A 167 17.86 -8.90 11.21
CA GLU A 167 18.26 -10.20 11.79
C GLU A 167 17.10 -10.93 12.51
N ASP A 168 16.19 -10.17 13.13
CA ASP A 168 15.06 -10.69 13.89
C ASP A 168 13.74 -10.73 13.10
N TYR A 169 13.77 -10.66 11.76
CA TYR A 169 12.56 -10.67 10.92
C TYR A 169 11.64 -11.86 11.19
N LYS A 170 12.18 -13.01 11.63
CA LYS A 170 11.39 -14.20 12.02
C LYS A 170 10.53 -14.00 13.26
N GLN A 171 10.74 -12.93 14.02
CA GLN A 171 9.84 -12.54 15.11
C GLN A 171 8.60 -11.76 14.61
N SER A 172 8.60 -11.33 13.34
CA SER A 172 7.44 -10.68 12.74
C SER A 172 6.31 -11.67 12.47
N ARG A 173 5.06 -11.21 12.53
CA ARG A 173 3.92 -12.01 12.06
C ARG A 173 4.01 -12.25 10.55
N LEU A 174 4.43 -11.23 9.80
CA LEU A 174 4.59 -11.29 8.34
C LEU A 174 5.48 -12.44 7.86
N PHE A 175 6.54 -12.79 8.59
CA PHE A 175 7.54 -13.75 8.13
C PHE A 175 7.88 -14.89 9.10
N ASN A 176 7.25 -14.98 10.28
CA ASN A 176 7.55 -16.08 11.22
C ASN A 176 7.38 -17.47 10.58
N ALA A 177 6.30 -17.66 9.83
CA ALA A 177 5.93 -18.90 9.17
C ALA A 177 6.36 -18.93 7.69
N SER A 178 7.19 -17.98 7.24
CA SER A 178 7.68 -17.97 5.86
C SER A 178 8.53 -19.21 5.60
N ARG A 179 8.32 -19.82 4.42
CA ARG A 179 9.19 -20.89 3.95
C ARG A 179 10.57 -20.34 3.59
N GLU A 180 11.61 -21.12 3.82
CA GLU A 180 13.00 -20.72 3.57
C GLU A 180 13.25 -20.39 2.09
N ASP A 181 12.59 -21.11 1.17
CA ASP A 181 12.72 -20.87 -0.27
C ASP A 181 12.14 -19.52 -0.70
N VAL A 182 11.02 -19.09 -0.10
CA VAL A 182 10.45 -17.75 -0.31
C VAL A 182 11.42 -16.66 0.17
N VAL A 183 11.97 -16.82 1.37
CA VAL A 183 12.95 -15.86 1.91
C VAL A 183 14.20 -15.81 1.03
N ALA A 184 14.72 -16.97 0.61
CA ALA A 184 15.91 -17.06 -0.21
C ALA A 184 15.75 -16.30 -1.53
N VAL A 185 14.60 -16.42 -2.20
CA VAL A 185 14.38 -15.69 -3.46
C VAL A 185 14.23 -14.18 -3.23
N MET A 186 13.62 -13.75 -2.12
CA MET A 186 13.45 -12.34 -1.78
C MET A 186 14.78 -11.65 -1.50
N VAL A 187 15.73 -12.35 -0.88
CA VAL A 187 17.07 -11.82 -0.57
C VAL A 187 17.97 -11.83 -1.82
N ALA A 188 17.87 -12.87 -2.65
CA ALA A 188 18.80 -13.07 -3.76
C ALA A 188 18.42 -12.34 -5.06
N ASN A 189 17.18 -11.89 -5.22
CA ASN A 189 16.67 -11.36 -6.49
C ASN A 189 16.00 -10.01 -6.31
N ASN A 190 16.03 -9.19 -7.36
CA ASN A 190 15.31 -7.92 -7.40
C ASN A 190 13.80 -8.17 -7.58
N VAL A 191 13.08 -8.38 -6.47
CA VAL A 191 11.68 -8.80 -6.44
C VAL A 191 10.70 -7.69 -6.03
N THR A 192 11.16 -6.62 -5.39
CA THR A 192 10.31 -5.53 -4.90
C THR A 192 10.38 -4.33 -5.82
N TYR A 193 9.25 -3.91 -6.39
CA TYR A 193 9.18 -2.71 -7.23
C TYR A 193 8.88 -1.46 -6.39
N HIS A 194 9.81 -0.51 -6.38
CA HIS A 194 9.69 0.75 -5.66
C HIS A 194 9.35 1.89 -6.64
N TYR A 195 8.30 2.64 -6.30
CA TYR A 195 7.84 3.80 -7.07
C TYR A 195 7.30 4.90 -6.14
N HIS A 196 8.19 5.48 -5.34
CA HIS A 196 7.84 6.47 -4.32
C HIS A 196 8.91 7.57 -4.22
N GLN A 197 8.51 8.69 -3.63
CA GLN A 197 9.37 9.88 -3.42
C GLN A 197 9.51 10.23 -1.93
N PHE A 198 8.82 9.51 -1.06
CA PHE A 198 8.82 9.68 0.37
C PHE A 198 9.08 8.35 1.07
N CYS A 199 9.85 8.41 2.14
CA CYS A 199 10.32 7.24 2.88
C CYS A 199 10.28 7.49 4.38
N TYR A 200 10.36 6.41 5.16
CA TYR A 200 10.71 6.47 6.58
C TYR A 200 12.06 5.84 6.82
N THR A 201 12.84 6.37 7.76
CA THR A 201 14.11 5.78 8.20
C THR A 201 13.98 5.22 9.60
N GLU A 202 14.83 4.24 9.96
CA GLU A 202 14.90 3.77 11.35
C GLU A 202 15.34 4.87 12.31
N ALA A 203 16.24 5.75 11.88
CA ALA A 203 16.71 6.88 12.68
C ALA A 203 15.55 7.80 13.09
N ASP A 204 14.67 8.14 12.14
CA ASP A 204 13.47 8.94 12.42
C ASP A 204 12.47 8.18 13.30
N PHE A 205 12.29 6.88 13.06
CA PHE A 205 11.42 6.04 13.91
C PHE A 205 11.89 5.99 15.36
N VAL A 206 13.20 5.94 15.59
CA VAL A 206 13.78 5.98 16.95
C VAL A 206 13.63 7.38 17.55
N ARG A 207 14.01 8.43 16.81
CA ARG A 207 13.93 9.83 17.26
C ARG A 207 12.50 10.19 17.70
N ASP A 208 11.52 9.79 16.89
CA ASP A 208 10.12 10.17 17.05
C ASP A 208 9.32 9.10 17.81
N LYS A 209 9.99 8.08 18.36
CA LYS A 209 9.42 6.98 19.18
C LYS A 209 8.38 6.12 18.45
N LEU A 210 8.37 6.14 17.12
CA LEU A 210 7.50 5.28 16.30
C LEU A 210 7.90 3.81 16.40
N ASN A 211 9.18 3.52 16.70
CA ASN A 211 9.67 2.17 16.98
C ASN A 211 9.02 1.50 18.22
N GLN A 212 8.30 2.25 19.05
CA GLN A 212 7.51 1.70 20.16
C GLN A 212 6.15 1.17 19.73
N SER A 213 5.69 1.56 18.53
CA SER A 213 4.41 1.11 17.94
C SER A 213 4.61 0.19 16.75
N TRP A 214 5.76 0.30 16.08
CA TRP A 214 6.05 -0.41 14.84
C TRP A 214 7.32 -1.23 14.94
N ARG A 215 7.23 -2.47 14.47
CA ARG A 215 8.39 -3.33 14.18
C ARG A 215 8.82 -3.10 12.74
N VAL A 216 10.08 -2.73 12.55
CA VAL A 216 10.73 -2.72 11.23
C VAL A 216 11.13 -4.16 10.90
N VAL A 217 10.80 -4.60 9.69
CA VAL A 217 11.02 -5.98 9.23
C VAL A 217 12.11 -6.05 8.17
N SER A 218 12.14 -5.06 7.27
CA SER A 218 13.16 -4.95 6.24
C SER A 218 13.49 -3.51 5.88
N LEU A 219 14.67 -3.36 5.29
CA LEU A 219 15.24 -2.09 4.83
C LEU A 219 15.59 -2.19 3.35
N ASN A 220 15.81 -1.04 2.73
CA ASN A 220 16.38 -0.90 1.39
C ASN A 220 17.09 0.46 1.29
N ASN A 221 17.87 0.65 0.22
CA ASN A 221 18.50 1.94 -0.08
C ASN A 221 17.91 2.51 -1.36
N ASP A 222 17.67 3.82 -1.37
CA ASP A 222 17.24 4.55 -2.57
C ASP A 222 18.42 4.78 -3.53
N LEU A 223 18.18 5.52 -4.63
CA LEU A 223 19.21 5.80 -5.63
C LEU A 223 20.34 6.75 -5.15
N ASP A 224 20.18 7.42 -4.01
CA ASP A 224 21.20 8.22 -3.33
C ASP A 224 21.93 7.44 -2.22
N GLY A 225 21.49 6.21 -1.95
CA GLY A 225 22.01 5.40 -0.85
C GLY A 225 21.33 5.66 0.49
N VAL A 226 20.27 6.46 0.55
CA VAL A 226 19.49 6.69 1.77
C VAL A 226 18.78 5.39 2.15
N GLU A 227 19.09 4.87 3.33
CA GLU A 227 18.43 3.69 3.89
C GLU A 227 17.01 4.04 4.34
N PHE A 228 16.03 3.22 3.96
CA PHE A 228 14.63 3.39 4.31
C PHE A 228 13.97 2.06 4.69
N ILE A 229 12.92 2.16 5.50
CA ILE A 229 12.05 1.06 5.92
C ILE A 229 11.22 0.59 4.72
N SER A 230 11.40 -0.66 4.29
CA SER A 230 10.68 -1.23 3.16
C SER A 230 9.52 -2.14 3.55
N THR A 231 9.58 -2.75 4.75
CA THR A 231 8.47 -3.52 5.34
C THR A 231 8.40 -3.30 6.85
N MET A 232 7.19 -3.20 7.38
CA MET A 232 6.92 -3.01 8.81
C MET A 232 5.58 -3.60 9.23
N GLU A 233 5.42 -3.86 10.52
CA GLU A 233 4.15 -4.27 11.12
C GLU A 233 3.93 -3.62 12.48
N HIS A 234 2.67 -3.35 12.82
CA HIS A 234 2.34 -2.74 14.09
C HIS A 234 2.51 -3.77 15.22
N LEU A 235 3.04 -3.35 16.37
CA LEU A 235 3.34 -4.26 17.49
C LEU A 235 2.07 -4.81 18.15
N LYS A 236 1.05 -3.96 18.31
CA LYS A 236 -0.26 -4.30 18.88
C LYS A 236 -1.30 -4.78 17.85
N TYR A 237 -1.63 -3.94 16.87
CA TYR A 237 -2.69 -4.20 15.89
C TYR A 237 -2.20 -5.06 14.71
N PRO A 238 -3.08 -5.83 14.03
CA PRO A 238 -2.75 -6.58 12.81
C PRO A 238 -2.64 -5.65 11.59
N PHE A 239 -1.81 -4.61 11.70
CA PHE A 239 -1.56 -3.64 10.63
C PHE A 239 -0.19 -3.87 10.03
N TYR A 240 -0.12 -3.84 8.71
CA TYR A 240 1.05 -4.23 7.92
C TYR A 240 1.33 -3.14 6.87
N GLY A 241 2.60 -2.83 6.63
CA GLY A 241 3.02 -1.83 5.67
C GLY A 241 4.18 -2.32 4.81
N VAL A 242 4.07 -2.14 3.49
CA VAL A 242 5.17 -2.31 2.54
C VAL A 242 5.33 -1.04 1.72
N GLN A 243 6.56 -0.55 1.57
CA GLN A 243 6.84 0.68 0.80
C GLN A 243 6.90 0.38 -0.71
N PHE A 244 7.21 -0.86 -1.08
CA PHE A 244 7.16 -1.34 -2.46
C PHE A 244 5.77 -1.84 -2.86
N HIS A 245 5.60 -2.14 -4.15
CA HIS A 245 4.36 -2.61 -4.76
C HIS A 245 4.40 -4.12 -5.06
N PRO A 246 3.91 -4.99 -4.16
CA PRO A 246 3.89 -6.44 -4.39
C PRO A 246 2.90 -6.87 -5.47
N GLU A 247 1.92 -6.03 -5.81
CA GLU A 247 0.90 -6.29 -6.83
C GLU A 247 1.44 -6.11 -8.26
N LYS A 248 2.43 -5.23 -8.45
CA LYS A 248 2.91 -4.84 -9.79
C LYS A 248 3.62 -5.99 -10.54
N PRO A 249 4.53 -6.77 -9.92
CA PRO A 249 5.19 -7.90 -10.57
C PRO A 249 4.24 -8.90 -11.24
N LEU A 250 3.04 -9.09 -10.70
CA LEU A 250 2.06 -10.05 -11.20
C LEU A 250 1.15 -9.44 -12.28
N TYR A 251 0.81 -8.16 -12.17
CA TYR A 251 -0.37 -7.61 -12.87
C TYR A 251 -0.13 -6.33 -13.68
N GLU A 252 1.05 -5.71 -13.60
CA GLU A 252 1.32 -4.41 -14.24
C GLU A 252 2.48 -4.48 -15.24
N PHE A 253 2.18 -4.32 -16.54
CA PHE A 253 3.13 -4.50 -17.65
C PHE A 253 3.49 -3.19 -18.37
N VAL A 254 3.41 -2.07 -17.65
CA VAL A 254 3.51 -0.71 -18.22
C VAL A 254 4.93 -0.16 -18.27
N ARG A 255 5.88 -0.78 -17.57
CA ARG A 255 7.28 -0.32 -17.45
C ARG A 255 8.22 -1.51 -17.42
N SER A 256 9.36 -1.41 -18.12
CA SER A 256 10.39 -2.44 -18.15
C SER A 256 11.13 -2.63 -16.81
N SER A 257 11.05 -1.65 -15.91
CA SER A 257 11.66 -1.72 -14.57
C SER A 257 10.84 -2.53 -13.57
N ILE A 258 9.60 -2.92 -13.90
CA ILE A 258 8.79 -3.81 -13.06
C ILE A 258 9.36 -5.24 -13.20
N PRO A 259 9.76 -5.90 -12.10
CA PRO A 259 10.32 -7.23 -12.18
C PRO A 259 9.19 -8.25 -12.39
N HIS A 260 9.30 -9.06 -13.45
CA HIS A 260 8.32 -10.12 -13.79
C HIS A 260 8.90 -11.53 -13.68
N SER A 261 10.01 -11.69 -12.94
CA SER A 261 10.62 -13.01 -12.73
C SER A 261 9.71 -13.90 -11.88
N ALA A 262 9.88 -15.23 -11.98
CA ALA A 262 9.16 -16.16 -11.11
C ALA A 262 9.41 -15.88 -9.62
N ALA A 263 10.61 -15.40 -9.26
CA ALA A 263 10.93 -14.96 -7.91
C ALA A 263 10.10 -13.75 -7.48
N ALA A 264 9.90 -12.75 -8.36
CA ALA A 264 9.09 -11.57 -8.07
C ALA A 264 7.60 -11.93 -7.92
N VAL A 265 7.10 -12.83 -8.77
CA VAL A 265 5.74 -13.38 -8.66
C VAL A 265 5.55 -14.15 -7.34
N LEU A 266 6.48 -15.04 -6.99
CA LEU A 266 6.44 -15.79 -5.72
C LEU A 266 6.46 -14.85 -4.51
N SER A 267 7.30 -13.81 -4.55
CA SER A 267 7.39 -12.81 -3.50
C SER A 267 6.08 -12.03 -3.31
N GLY A 268 5.49 -11.52 -4.39
CA GLY A 268 4.21 -10.82 -4.33
C GLY A 268 3.08 -11.73 -3.86
N GLN A 269 3.00 -12.96 -4.39
CA GLN A 269 1.97 -13.92 -4.00
C GLN A 269 2.04 -14.29 -2.52
N TYR A 270 3.24 -14.48 -1.96
CA TYR A 270 3.40 -14.76 -0.53
C TYR A 270 2.77 -13.69 0.37
N LEU A 271 2.97 -12.41 0.02
CA LEU A 271 2.43 -11.29 0.79
C LEU A 271 0.90 -11.19 0.65
N ALA A 272 0.36 -11.52 -0.53
CA ALA A 272 -1.09 -11.61 -0.73
C ALA A 272 -1.69 -12.74 0.12
N ASP A 273 -1.09 -13.93 0.07
CA ASP A 273 -1.53 -15.10 0.83
C ASP A 273 -1.50 -14.82 2.33
N PHE A 274 -0.45 -14.18 2.83
CA PHE A 274 -0.36 -13.74 4.23
C PHE A 274 -1.54 -12.83 4.60
N PHE A 275 -1.77 -11.75 3.84
CA PHE A 275 -2.80 -10.80 4.21
C PHE A 275 -4.21 -11.37 4.10
N VAL A 276 -4.49 -12.19 3.09
CA VAL A 276 -5.76 -12.89 2.99
C VAL A 276 -5.94 -13.88 4.13
N ASN A 277 -4.89 -14.60 4.56
CA ASN A 277 -4.95 -15.46 5.74
C ASN A 277 -5.25 -14.67 7.03
N GLU A 278 -4.72 -13.46 7.18
CA GLU A 278 -5.10 -12.57 8.28
C GLU A 278 -6.58 -12.21 8.23
N ALA A 279 -7.11 -11.88 7.04
CA ALA A 279 -8.53 -11.56 6.88
C ALA A 279 -9.45 -12.76 7.23
N ARG A 280 -9.02 -14.01 6.98
CA ARG A 280 -9.79 -15.21 7.37
C ARG A 280 -10.04 -15.33 8.88
N ARG A 281 -9.25 -14.62 9.70
CA ARG A 281 -9.38 -14.58 11.18
C ARG A 281 -10.42 -13.58 11.65
N SER A 282 -10.88 -12.67 10.79
CA SER A 282 -11.91 -11.70 11.13
C SER A 282 -13.30 -12.36 11.13
N PRO A 283 -14.11 -12.19 12.18
CA PRO A 283 -15.44 -12.81 12.27
C PRO A 283 -16.54 -12.03 11.53
N GLN A 284 -16.20 -10.87 10.93
CA GLN A 284 -17.18 -10.02 10.26
C GLN A 284 -17.81 -10.71 9.05
N THR A 285 -19.08 -10.40 8.80
CA THR A 285 -19.81 -10.94 7.65
C THR A 285 -20.93 -9.99 7.24
N PHE A 286 -21.31 -10.05 5.97
CA PHE A 286 -22.54 -9.45 5.47
C PHE A 286 -23.76 -10.12 6.09
N ALA A 287 -24.89 -9.41 6.15
CA ALA A 287 -26.13 -9.97 6.69
C ALA A 287 -26.67 -11.10 5.82
N ASN A 288 -26.45 -11.02 4.50
CA ASN A 288 -26.82 -12.06 3.53
C ASN A 288 -26.02 -11.91 2.22
N GLU A 289 -26.09 -12.95 1.38
CA GLU A 289 -25.40 -13.01 0.08
C GLU A 289 -25.86 -11.94 -0.91
N THR A 290 -27.13 -11.50 -0.83
CA THR A 290 -27.65 -10.47 -1.75
C THR A 290 -27.05 -9.11 -1.47
N GLU A 291 -26.92 -8.74 -0.19
CA GLU A 291 -26.23 -7.52 0.23
C GLU A 291 -24.77 -7.55 -0.22
N GLN A 292 -24.08 -8.66 0.08
CA GLN A 292 -22.69 -8.85 -0.35
C GLN A 292 -22.54 -8.69 -1.86
N ALA A 293 -23.33 -9.42 -2.66
CA ALA A 293 -23.24 -9.42 -4.11
C ALA A 293 -23.38 -8.02 -4.72
N ARG A 294 -24.19 -7.13 -4.13
CA ARG A 294 -24.37 -5.74 -4.60
C ARG A 294 -23.18 -4.83 -4.32
N MET A 295 -22.35 -5.18 -3.33
CA MET A 295 -21.20 -4.37 -2.93
C MET A 295 -19.88 -4.84 -3.55
N LEU A 296 -19.83 -6.05 -4.10
CA LEU A 296 -18.61 -6.61 -4.69
C LEU A 296 -18.14 -5.82 -5.91
N ILE A 297 -16.82 -5.84 -6.12
CA ILE A 297 -16.15 -5.23 -7.27
C ILE A 297 -16.67 -5.77 -8.63
N TYR A 298 -17.29 -6.95 -8.64
CA TYR A 298 -17.88 -7.58 -9.83
C TYR A 298 -18.99 -6.77 -10.50
N ASN A 299 -19.56 -5.78 -9.81
CA ASN A 299 -20.54 -4.87 -10.39
C ASN A 299 -19.92 -3.76 -11.25
N TYR A 300 -18.59 -3.66 -11.29
CA TYR A 300 -17.86 -2.60 -11.97
C TYR A 300 -16.96 -3.18 -13.05
N LYS A 301 -16.71 -2.39 -14.10
CA LYS A 301 -15.83 -2.76 -15.20
C LYS A 301 -14.59 -1.86 -15.17
N PRO A 302 -13.38 -2.43 -15.26
CA PRO A 302 -12.18 -1.62 -15.34
C PRO A 302 -11.94 -1.12 -16.77
N GLU A 303 -11.37 0.07 -16.89
CA GLU A 303 -10.95 0.69 -18.14
C GLU A 303 -9.49 0.34 -18.47
N TYR A 304 -9.16 0.18 -19.75
CA TYR A 304 -7.78 -0.04 -20.21
C TYR A 304 -7.04 1.30 -20.29
N THR A 305 -6.36 1.69 -19.22
CA THR A 305 -5.79 3.04 -19.07
C THR A 305 -4.32 3.16 -19.51
N SER A 306 -3.58 2.06 -19.61
CA SER A 306 -2.17 2.15 -20.06
C SER A 306 -2.00 2.61 -21.50
N ILE A 307 -3.00 2.41 -22.38
CA ILE A 307 -2.96 2.96 -23.75
C ILE A 307 -2.91 4.49 -23.78
N LEU A 308 -3.35 5.13 -22.69
CA LEU A 308 -3.31 6.58 -22.51
C LEU A 308 -2.01 7.04 -21.83
N GLY A 309 -1.10 6.12 -21.46
CA GLY A 309 0.13 6.43 -20.73
C GLY A 309 -0.01 6.36 -19.21
N SER A 310 -1.07 5.74 -18.68
CA SER A 310 -1.19 5.50 -17.24
C SER A 310 -0.10 4.56 -16.73
N SER A 311 0.27 4.71 -15.45
CA SER A 311 1.17 3.78 -14.75
C SER A 311 0.46 2.50 -14.26
N TYR A 312 -0.74 2.25 -14.77
CA TYR A 312 -1.55 1.07 -14.54
C TYR A 312 -2.09 0.54 -15.87
N VAL A 313 -2.12 -0.78 -16.05
CA VAL A 313 -2.72 -1.46 -17.21
C VAL A 313 -4.21 -1.16 -17.24
N GLN A 314 -4.87 -1.33 -16.10
CA GLN A 314 -6.31 -1.17 -15.93
C GLN A 314 -6.65 -0.43 -14.63
N GLN A 315 -7.69 0.41 -14.66
CA GLN A 315 -8.24 1.07 -13.48
C GLN A 315 -9.76 0.95 -13.46
N TYR A 316 -10.31 0.63 -12.31
CA TYR A 316 -11.73 0.86 -12.04
C TYR A 316 -11.92 2.35 -11.77
N LEU A 317 -12.79 3.00 -12.53
CA LEU A 317 -13.05 4.43 -12.42
C LEU A 317 -14.49 4.65 -11.93
N PHE A 318 -14.66 5.44 -10.89
CA PHE A 318 -15.95 5.67 -10.23
C PHE A 318 -16.37 7.14 -10.32
N ASN A 319 -17.68 7.38 -10.38
CA ASN A 319 -18.28 8.71 -10.29
C ASN A 319 -19.00 8.92 -8.95
N ASN A 320 -19.40 10.16 -8.68
CA ASN A 320 -20.09 10.52 -7.42
C ASN A 320 -21.39 9.73 -7.22
N LYS A 321 -22.14 9.45 -8.28
CA LYS A 321 -23.39 8.67 -8.22
C LYS A 321 -23.14 7.22 -7.79
N GLU A 322 -22.14 6.56 -8.36
CA GLU A 322 -21.72 5.21 -7.98
C GLU A 322 -21.27 5.16 -6.52
N MET A 323 -20.54 6.20 -6.08
CA MET A 323 -20.13 6.37 -4.68
C MET A 323 -21.27 6.84 -3.76
N GLN A 324 -22.46 7.13 -4.29
CA GLN A 324 -23.61 7.70 -3.56
C GLN A 324 -23.25 8.97 -2.78
N LEU A 325 -22.41 9.81 -3.36
CA LEU A 325 -22.18 11.17 -2.89
C LEU A 325 -23.29 12.06 -3.47
N GLU A 326 -23.85 12.95 -2.66
CA GLU A 326 -24.82 13.93 -3.14
C GLU A 326 -24.16 14.81 -4.21
N GLU A 327 -24.81 14.97 -5.37
CA GLU A 327 -24.41 16.01 -6.31
C GLU A 327 -24.76 17.34 -5.65
N VAL A 328 -23.74 18.09 -5.21
CA VAL A 328 -23.92 19.49 -4.86
C VAL A 328 -24.40 20.17 -6.13
N GLY A 329 -25.69 20.50 -6.20
CA GLY A 329 -26.25 21.23 -7.32
C GLY A 329 -25.45 22.51 -7.51
N SER A 330 -25.00 22.79 -8.73
CA SER A 330 -24.42 24.08 -9.05
C SER A 330 -25.53 25.13 -9.02
N GLU A 331 -25.92 25.58 -7.84
CA GLU A 331 -26.55 26.89 -7.73
C GLU A 331 -25.42 27.91 -7.89
N GLY A 332 -25.51 28.66 -8.99
CA GLY A 332 -24.53 29.68 -9.34
C GLY A 332 -24.38 30.70 -8.23
N GLY A 333 -23.18 30.75 -7.66
CA GLY A 333 -22.65 31.86 -6.89
C GLY A 333 -21.34 32.26 -7.54
N ASP A 334 -21.41 33.26 -8.41
CA ASP A 334 -20.29 34.12 -8.74
C ASP A 334 -19.87 34.82 -7.46
N ASP A 335 -18.71 34.46 -6.92
CA ASP A 335 -17.91 35.30 -6.04
C ASP A 335 -16.47 34.76 -6.07
N GLY A 336 -15.61 35.46 -6.81
CA GLY A 336 -14.21 35.11 -6.99
C GLY A 336 -13.41 35.20 -5.70
N ASP A 337 -12.62 34.16 -5.45
CA ASP A 337 -11.45 34.24 -4.58
C ASP A 337 -10.30 33.43 -5.20
N ASP A 338 -9.43 34.15 -5.93
CA ASP A 338 -8.20 33.62 -6.51
C ASP A 338 -7.17 33.42 -5.39
N SER A 339 -7.09 32.21 -4.85
CA SER A 339 -5.91 31.76 -4.09
C SER A 339 -5.10 30.76 -4.93
N PRO A 340 -3.88 31.10 -5.37
CA PRO A 340 -3.09 30.22 -6.21
C PRO A 340 -2.55 29.05 -5.38
N SER A 341 -3.04 27.84 -5.68
CA SER A 341 -2.41 26.59 -5.24
C SER A 341 -1.09 26.42 -5.99
N TYR A 342 -0.01 26.84 -5.32
CA TYR A 342 1.36 26.70 -5.81
C TYR A 342 1.77 25.22 -5.79
N TYR A 343 2.03 24.64 -6.96
CA TYR A 343 2.65 23.33 -7.13
C TYR A 343 3.94 23.43 -7.96
N PRO A 344 5.00 22.69 -7.60
CA PRO A 344 6.21 22.61 -8.41
C PRO A 344 5.97 21.71 -9.64
N GLY A 345 6.35 22.22 -10.81
CA GLY A 345 6.09 21.60 -12.10
C GLY A 345 6.90 20.33 -12.38
N ASN A 346 6.28 19.46 -13.17
CA ASN A 346 6.90 18.33 -13.86
C ASN A 346 8.11 18.79 -14.69
N ALA A 347 9.32 18.36 -14.31
CA ALA A 347 10.50 18.44 -15.17
C ALA A 347 10.73 17.08 -15.85
N TYR A 348 10.02 16.83 -16.96
CA TYR A 348 10.45 15.89 -17.99
C TYR A 348 11.21 16.68 -19.06
N GLY A 349 12.55 16.64 -19.00
CA GLY A 349 13.43 17.20 -20.02
C GLY A 349 14.12 16.08 -20.80
N ASN A 350 13.58 15.76 -21.98
CA ASN A 350 14.17 14.84 -22.94
C ASN A 350 15.28 15.59 -23.71
N GLY A 351 16.54 15.34 -23.39
CA GLY A 351 17.69 16.02 -24.00
C GLY A 351 18.24 15.26 -25.21
N ASN A 352 17.85 15.68 -26.42
CA ASN A 352 18.58 15.40 -27.66
C ASN A 352 18.66 16.70 -28.46
N GLY A 353 19.87 17.22 -28.65
CA GLY A 353 20.09 18.45 -29.41
C GLY A 353 21.54 18.92 -29.32
N ALA A 354 22.37 18.36 -30.19
CA ALA A 354 23.71 18.87 -30.48
C ALA A 354 23.63 20.29 -31.07
N ALA A 355 24.49 21.20 -30.61
CA ALA A 355 24.85 22.38 -31.38
C ALA A 355 26.30 22.79 -31.07
N ALA A 356 27.09 22.81 -32.14
CA ALA A 356 28.47 23.21 -32.18
C ALA A 356 28.62 24.74 -32.29
N LEU A 357 29.76 25.23 -31.78
CA LEU A 357 30.59 26.34 -32.26
C LEU A 357 29.95 27.74 -32.46
N LEU A 358 30.48 28.72 -31.72
CA LEU A 358 31.25 29.85 -32.29
C LEU A 358 32.01 30.63 -31.18
N SER A 359 33.28 30.88 -31.45
CA SER A 359 34.26 31.66 -30.67
C SER A 359 34.09 33.17 -30.82
N ILE A 360 34.54 33.99 -29.84
CA ILE A 360 35.57 35.07 -29.95
C ILE A 360 36.08 35.38 -28.51
N GLY A 361 37.35 35.13 -28.15
CA GLY A 361 38.40 36.15 -27.87
C GLY A 361 38.22 36.91 -26.54
N SER A 362 39.16 37.07 -25.60
CA SER A 362 40.62 37.20 -25.70
C SER A 362 41.25 37.34 -24.29
N GLY A 363 42.44 36.77 -24.05
CA GLY A 363 43.44 37.34 -23.11
C GLY A 363 44.14 36.35 -22.16
N PRO A 364 45.48 36.37 -22.01
CA PRO A 364 46.27 35.18 -21.68
C PRO A 364 46.91 35.20 -20.29
N LEU A 365 47.22 34.02 -19.73
CA LEU A 365 48.39 33.87 -18.86
C LEU A 365 49.00 32.45 -18.91
N LEU A 366 50.32 32.45 -19.12
CA LEU A 366 51.29 31.35 -19.23
C LEU A 366 51.19 30.32 -18.07
N VAL A 367 51.20 29.01 -18.36
CA VAL A 367 52.35 28.08 -18.52
C VAL A 367 53.21 27.90 -17.26
N LEU A 368 53.14 26.71 -16.64
CA LEU A 368 54.29 25.80 -16.51
C LEU A 368 53.90 24.39 -16.04
N LEU A 369 54.32 23.41 -16.83
CA LEU A 369 54.38 21.97 -16.57
C LEU A 369 55.33 21.63 -15.41
N ALA A 370 55.04 20.54 -14.70
CA ALA A 370 56.04 19.48 -14.46
C ALA A 370 55.36 18.13 -14.17
N MET A 371 55.76 17.13 -14.94
CA MET A 371 55.43 15.70 -14.84
C MET A 371 56.28 14.98 -13.78
N GLY A 372 55.81 13.80 -13.36
CA GLY A 372 56.57 12.74 -12.69
C GLY A 372 55.61 11.92 -11.81
N LEU A 373 54.99 10.82 -12.24
CA LEU A 373 55.49 9.46 -12.54
C LEU A 373 56.38 8.82 -11.45
N PHE A 374 56.10 7.52 -11.22
CA PHE A 374 56.70 6.49 -10.35
C PHE A 374 56.06 6.38 -8.95
N SER A 375 55.29 5.32 -8.63
CA SER A 375 55.59 3.88 -8.44
C SER A 375 55.66 3.56 -6.93
N ILE A 376 54.70 2.78 -6.40
CA ILE A 376 54.78 1.35 -6.03
C ILE A 376 55.41 1.10 -4.64
N ASP A 377 54.62 0.36 -3.83
CA ASP A 377 54.87 -0.49 -2.66
C ASP A 377 55.56 0.05 -1.38
N PHE A 378 54.80 0.09 -0.27
CA PHE A 378 54.66 -1.02 0.69
C PHE A 378 53.35 -0.90 1.48
#